data_AF-X1TJ28-F1
#
_entry.id   AF-X1TJ28-F1
#
_cell.length_a   1.000
_cell.length_b   1.000
_cell.length_c   1.000
_cell.angle_alpha   90.00
_cell.angle_beta   90.00
_cell.angle_gamma   90.00
#
_symmetry.space_group_name_H-M   'P 1'
#
loop_
_entity.id
_entity.type
_entity.pdbx_description
1 polymer ?
#
loop_
_entity_poly.entity_id
_entity_poly.type
_entity_poly.pdbx_seq_one_letter_code
_entity_poly.pdbx_strand_id
1 'polypeptide(L)'
;MITTAGVFSEPVTATSEDELCTLNIPEGTVGLTEELEPLDEITVVIMDEPPDPPEDAHVVGLAYDLGPDGATFDPPITLTFSYDPDDLPEGVAWLVLAYYDEETGEWVELPCTVDPVAHTITASVAHFTTFAIIGTVPPVPPPPPVAAAFTVSSLGVSPSELAPGEEVNISVLVANTGGESGSYTVVLKINGVKEAEERVTIAAGSSQEVSFSVTQRGS
;
A
#
# COMPACT_ATOMS: atom_id res chain seq x y z
N MET A 1 1.08 42.25 -18.86
CA MET A 1 1.48 42.28 -20.30
C MET A 1 2.63 41.29 -20.50
N ILE A 2 2.73 40.61 -21.64
CA ILE A 2 3.85 39.69 -21.93
C ILE A 2 4.80 40.37 -22.93
N THR A 3 6.10 40.28 -22.68
CA THR A 3 7.10 40.86 -23.58
C THR A 3 7.26 40.03 -24.86
N THR A 4 7.91 40.58 -25.88
CA THR A 4 8.30 39.82 -27.09
C THR A 4 9.26 38.65 -26.80
N ALA A 5 9.80 38.57 -25.59
CA ALA A 5 10.65 37.47 -25.13
C ALA A 5 9.88 36.43 -24.29
N GLY A 6 8.55 36.51 -24.20
CA GLY A 6 7.74 35.60 -23.38
C GLY A 6 7.76 35.90 -21.88
N VAL A 7 8.42 36.99 -21.45
CA VAL A 7 8.49 37.37 -20.03
C VAL A 7 7.18 38.03 -19.60
N PHE A 8 6.57 37.49 -18.54
CA PHE A 8 5.44 38.09 -17.84
C PHE A 8 5.89 39.34 -17.08
N SER A 9 5.38 40.52 -17.44
CA SER A 9 5.77 41.78 -16.79
C SER A 9 5.06 42.04 -15.47
N GLU A 10 4.00 41.30 -15.18
CA GLU A 10 3.13 41.42 -14.01
C GLU A 10 2.68 40.01 -13.64
N PRO A 11 2.36 39.74 -12.36
CA PRO A 11 1.85 38.44 -11.98
C PRO A 11 0.50 38.18 -12.65
N VAL A 12 0.33 36.97 -13.17
CA VAL A 12 -0.92 36.51 -13.77
C VAL A 12 -1.50 35.41 -12.89
N THR A 13 -2.81 35.45 -12.67
CA THR A 13 -3.55 34.39 -12.00
C THR A 13 -4.64 33.92 -12.93
N ALA A 14 -4.63 32.63 -13.24
CA ALA A 14 -5.68 31.96 -13.99
C ALA A 14 -6.40 31.01 -13.04
N THR A 15 -7.72 30.98 -13.11
CA THR A 15 -8.56 30.16 -12.24
C THR A 15 -9.56 29.42 -13.11
N SER A 16 -9.84 28.16 -12.78
CA SER A 16 -10.86 27.35 -13.44
C SER A 16 -12.27 27.91 -13.24
N GLU A 17 -13.23 27.46 -14.04
CA GLU A 17 -14.63 27.90 -13.96
C GLU A 17 -15.27 27.62 -12.58
N ASP A 18 -14.85 26.56 -11.91
CA ASP A 18 -15.32 26.14 -10.59
C ASP A 18 -14.51 26.72 -9.41
N GLU A 19 -13.51 27.56 -9.68
CA GLU A 19 -12.62 28.17 -8.69
C GLU A 19 -11.76 27.19 -7.86
N LEU A 20 -11.72 25.91 -8.23
CA LEU A 20 -10.98 24.89 -7.48
C LEU A 20 -9.53 24.74 -7.92
N CYS A 21 -9.21 25.02 -9.18
CA CYS A 21 -7.84 25.04 -9.71
C CYS A 21 -7.40 26.49 -9.95
N THR A 22 -6.35 26.92 -9.27
CA THR A 22 -5.74 28.23 -9.43
C THR A 22 -4.27 28.10 -9.81
N LEU A 23 -3.91 28.76 -10.90
CA LEU A 23 -2.55 28.87 -11.40
C LEU A 23 -2.03 30.29 -11.13
N ASN A 24 -0.85 30.39 -10.51
CA ASN A 24 -0.17 31.65 -10.25
C ASN A 24 1.17 31.70 -10.98
N ILE A 25 1.30 32.69 -11.87
CA ILE A 25 2.51 32.98 -12.65
C ILE A 25 3.10 34.28 -12.10
N PRO A 26 4.26 34.23 -11.41
CA PRO A 26 4.91 35.43 -10.91
C PRO A 26 5.42 36.34 -12.03
N GLU A 27 5.60 37.63 -11.72
CA GLU A 27 6.32 38.54 -12.61
C GLU A 27 7.76 38.04 -12.85
N GLY A 28 8.27 38.26 -14.06
CA GLY A 28 9.61 37.82 -14.47
C GLY A 28 9.69 36.37 -14.94
N THR A 29 8.59 35.59 -14.87
CA THR A 29 8.52 34.25 -15.45
C THR A 29 8.56 34.33 -16.98
N VAL A 30 9.34 33.48 -17.62
CA VAL A 30 9.33 33.26 -19.07
C VAL A 30 8.34 32.14 -19.36
N GLY A 31 7.25 32.44 -20.06
CA GLY A 31 6.33 31.41 -20.56
C GLY A 31 6.33 31.39 -22.08
N LEU A 32 6.64 30.23 -22.66
CA LEU A 32 6.73 30.02 -24.10
C LEU A 32 5.88 28.83 -24.52
N THR A 33 5.30 28.87 -25.71
CA THR A 33 4.68 27.71 -26.38
C THR A 33 5.76 26.70 -26.79
N GLU A 34 5.32 25.51 -27.26
CA GLU A 34 6.21 24.51 -27.85
C GLU A 34 7.06 25.09 -29.00
N GLU A 35 6.48 26.04 -29.77
CA GLU A 35 7.15 26.73 -30.88
C GLU A 35 8.11 27.85 -30.44
N LEU A 36 8.35 27.99 -29.12
CA LEU A 36 9.16 29.04 -28.49
C LEU A 36 8.61 30.46 -28.70
N GLU A 37 7.30 30.58 -28.89
CA GLU A 37 6.60 31.86 -29.00
C GLU A 37 6.05 32.29 -27.64
N PRO A 38 5.93 33.61 -27.36
CA PRO A 38 5.26 34.09 -26.16
C PRO A 38 3.83 33.55 -26.05
N LEU A 39 3.43 33.15 -24.83
CA LEU A 39 2.03 32.81 -24.57
C LEU A 39 1.14 34.04 -24.74
N ASP A 40 0.01 33.88 -25.43
CA ASP A 40 -1.00 34.95 -25.56
C ASP A 40 -2.21 34.71 -24.64
N GLU A 41 -2.56 33.45 -24.40
CA GLU A 41 -3.71 33.02 -23.62
C GLU A 41 -3.35 31.76 -22.81
N ILE A 42 -4.00 31.63 -21.64
CA ILE A 42 -3.88 30.44 -20.78
C ILE A 42 -5.30 29.96 -20.52
N THR A 43 -5.53 28.67 -20.73
CA THR A 43 -6.83 28.04 -20.47
C THR A 43 -6.70 27.01 -19.37
N VAL A 44 -7.73 26.91 -18.52
CA VAL A 44 -7.85 25.89 -17.49
C VAL A 44 -9.23 25.26 -17.67
N VAL A 45 -9.28 24.09 -18.29
CA VAL A 45 -10.52 23.42 -18.67
C VAL A 45 -10.78 22.23 -17.75
N ILE A 46 -12.01 22.09 -17.26
CA ILE A 46 -12.41 20.96 -16.42
C ILE A 46 -12.58 19.71 -17.30
N MET A 47 -11.99 18.59 -16.88
CA MET A 47 -12.20 17.29 -17.50
C MET A 47 -13.22 16.47 -16.71
N ASP A 48 -14.40 16.27 -17.29
CA ASP A 48 -15.45 15.43 -16.72
C ASP A 48 -15.08 13.93 -16.72
N GLU A 49 -14.28 13.50 -17.71
CA GLU A 49 -13.82 12.12 -17.87
C GLU A 49 -12.27 12.09 -17.99
N PRO A 50 -11.54 12.15 -16.86
CA PRO A 50 -10.09 12.10 -16.86
C PRO A 50 -9.55 10.70 -17.20
N PRO A 51 -8.29 10.58 -17.65
CA PRO A 51 -7.62 9.28 -17.80
C PRO A 51 -7.62 8.46 -16.51
N ASP A 52 -7.83 7.15 -16.62
CA ASP A 52 -7.88 6.25 -15.47
C ASP A 52 -6.57 6.31 -14.65
N PRO A 53 -6.66 6.41 -13.31
CA PRO A 53 -5.48 6.35 -12.44
C PRO A 53 -4.92 4.92 -12.36
N PRO A 54 -3.70 4.74 -11.80
CA PRO A 54 -3.16 3.41 -11.46
C PRO A 54 -4.11 2.57 -10.59
N GLU A 55 -3.97 1.23 -10.61
CA GLU A 55 -4.91 0.27 -9.96
C GLU A 55 -5.13 0.52 -8.45
N ASP A 56 -4.12 0.99 -7.73
CA ASP A 56 -4.17 1.29 -6.29
C ASP A 56 -4.43 2.78 -5.98
N ALA A 57 -4.91 3.53 -6.96
CA ALA A 57 -5.10 4.97 -6.89
C ALA A 57 -6.46 5.41 -7.44
N HIS A 58 -6.90 6.58 -6.99
CA HIS A 58 -8.14 7.21 -7.42
C HIS A 58 -7.89 8.66 -7.79
N VAL A 59 -8.49 9.13 -8.88
CA VAL A 59 -8.60 10.57 -9.14
C VAL A 59 -9.57 11.13 -8.10
N VAL A 60 -9.12 12.15 -7.37
CA VAL A 60 -9.90 12.86 -6.36
C VAL A 60 -10.44 14.14 -6.96
N GLY A 61 -11.77 14.26 -7.02
CA GLY A 61 -12.45 15.40 -7.62
C GLY A 61 -12.36 15.38 -9.16
N LEU A 62 -11.89 16.49 -9.73
CA LEU A 62 -11.79 16.73 -11.18
C LEU A 62 -10.33 16.81 -11.62
N ALA A 63 -10.07 16.48 -12.88
CA ALA A 63 -8.81 16.83 -13.53
C ALA A 63 -8.99 18.12 -14.33
N TYR A 64 -7.90 18.85 -14.52
CA TYR A 64 -7.90 20.11 -15.27
C TYR A 64 -6.85 20.04 -16.35
N ASP A 65 -7.28 20.32 -17.57
CA ASP A 65 -6.42 20.44 -18.73
C ASP A 65 -5.97 21.89 -18.89
N LEU A 66 -4.66 22.11 -18.79
CA LEU A 66 -4.06 23.43 -18.90
C LEU A 66 -3.52 23.59 -20.31
N GLY A 67 -3.90 24.69 -20.97
CA GLY A 67 -3.48 24.99 -22.33
C GLY A 67 -2.73 26.32 -22.44
N PRO A 68 -1.93 26.50 -23.51
CA PRO A 68 -1.71 25.57 -24.62
C PRO A 68 -0.72 24.43 -24.28
N ASP A 69 -0.92 23.28 -24.92
CA ASP A 69 -0.06 22.09 -24.76
C ASP A 69 1.40 22.40 -25.13
N GLY A 70 2.32 21.79 -24.41
CA GLY A 70 3.76 22.00 -24.63
C GLY A 70 4.26 23.38 -24.18
N ALA A 71 3.41 24.22 -23.57
CA ALA A 71 3.87 25.45 -22.93
C ALA A 71 4.88 25.13 -21.81
N THR A 72 5.91 25.96 -21.68
CA THR A 72 6.96 25.82 -20.67
C THR A 72 7.17 27.11 -19.89
N PHE A 73 7.59 26.98 -18.62
CA PHE A 73 7.78 28.10 -17.70
C PHE A 73 9.12 28.06 -16.98
N ASP A 74 9.85 29.18 -16.99
CA ASP A 74 11.10 29.36 -16.25
C ASP A 74 11.13 30.73 -15.53
N PRO A 75 11.18 30.77 -14.18
CA PRO A 75 11.12 29.64 -13.25
C PRO A 75 9.75 28.93 -13.23
N PRO A 76 9.65 27.74 -12.59
CA PRO A 76 8.37 27.05 -12.41
C PRO A 76 7.32 27.93 -11.72
N ILE A 77 6.06 27.75 -12.13
CA ILE A 77 4.90 28.48 -11.63
C ILE A 77 4.19 27.68 -10.54
N THR A 78 3.31 28.32 -9.79
CA THR A 78 2.60 27.68 -8.67
C THR A 78 1.22 27.24 -9.12
N LEU A 79 0.91 25.95 -8.94
CA LEU A 79 -0.40 25.38 -9.17
C LEU A 79 -1.02 24.98 -7.83
N THR A 80 -2.20 25.51 -7.53
CA THR A 80 -2.94 25.23 -6.30
C THR A 80 -4.29 24.62 -6.65
N PHE A 81 -4.54 23.42 -6.13
CA PHE A 81 -5.82 22.74 -6.22
C PHE A 81 -6.49 22.77 -4.86
N SER A 82 -7.81 22.98 -4.85
CA SER A 82 -8.66 22.80 -3.68
C SER A 82 -9.39 21.47 -3.81
N TYR A 83 -9.58 20.78 -2.69
CA TYR A 83 -10.30 19.51 -2.65
C TYR A 83 -11.32 19.53 -1.52
N ASP A 84 -12.43 18.82 -1.68
CA ASP A 84 -13.36 18.56 -0.60
C ASP A 84 -12.96 17.25 0.11
N PRO A 85 -12.68 17.26 1.43
CA PRO A 85 -12.42 16.03 2.16
C PRO A 85 -13.61 15.05 2.15
N ASP A 86 -14.84 15.53 1.92
CA ASP A 86 -16.04 14.68 1.83
C ASP A 86 -16.13 13.93 0.48
N ASP A 87 -15.41 14.39 -0.55
CA ASP A 87 -15.32 13.73 -1.86
C ASP A 87 -14.20 12.67 -1.93
N LEU A 88 -13.43 12.50 -0.84
CA LEU A 88 -12.34 11.52 -0.79
C LEU A 88 -12.88 10.07 -0.78
N PRO A 89 -12.42 9.20 -1.68
CA PRO A 89 -12.75 7.78 -1.64
C PRO A 89 -12.34 7.11 -0.32
N GLU A 90 -13.10 6.11 0.11
CA GLU A 90 -12.80 5.37 1.34
C GLU A 90 -11.40 4.71 1.27
N GLY A 91 -10.58 4.96 2.27
CA GLY A 91 -9.24 4.36 2.39
C GLY A 91 -8.10 5.20 1.83
N VAL A 92 -8.37 6.32 1.16
CA VAL A 92 -7.31 7.24 0.72
C VAL A 92 -6.57 7.80 1.93
N ALA A 93 -5.26 7.57 1.99
CA ALA A 93 -4.41 8.03 3.10
C ALA A 93 -3.42 9.11 2.69
N TRP A 94 -3.07 9.18 1.40
CA TRP A 94 -2.17 10.19 0.86
C TRP A 94 -2.74 10.80 -0.41
N LEU A 95 -2.60 12.12 -0.51
CA LEU A 95 -2.93 12.90 -1.69
C LEU A 95 -1.64 13.42 -2.31
N VAL A 96 -1.55 13.31 -3.62
CA VAL A 96 -0.46 13.86 -4.41
C VAL A 96 -1.04 14.58 -5.62
N LEU A 97 -0.39 15.65 -6.06
CA LEU A 97 -0.70 16.23 -7.36
C LEU A 97 0.09 15.48 -8.42
N ALA A 98 -0.58 15.02 -9.47
CA ALA A 98 0.07 14.37 -10.59
C ALA A 98 -0.28 15.08 -11.89
N TYR A 99 0.60 14.95 -12.88
CA TYR A 99 0.31 15.34 -14.25
C TYR A 99 0.19 14.10 -15.12
N TYR A 100 -0.63 14.18 -16.16
CA TYR A 100 -0.73 13.10 -17.14
C TYR A 100 0.35 13.29 -18.21
N ASP A 101 1.20 12.28 -18.38
CA ASP A 101 2.17 12.21 -19.45
C ASP A 101 1.51 11.51 -20.64
N GLU A 102 1.13 12.29 -21.66
CA GLU A 102 0.48 11.75 -22.86
C GLU A 102 1.39 10.87 -23.72
N GLU A 103 2.72 10.99 -23.60
CA GLU A 103 3.67 10.18 -24.35
C GLU A 103 3.69 8.74 -23.80
N THR A 104 3.64 8.61 -22.48
CA THR A 104 3.64 7.31 -21.79
C THR A 104 2.25 6.78 -21.48
N GLY A 105 1.26 7.65 -21.40
CA GLY A 105 -0.10 7.35 -20.96
C GLY A 105 -0.20 7.10 -19.46
N GLU A 106 0.68 7.73 -18.67
CA GLU A 106 0.79 7.49 -17.22
C GLU A 106 0.65 8.79 -16.42
N TRP A 107 0.07 8.67 -15.21
CA TRP A 107 0.07 9.73 -14.23
C TRP A 107 1.43 9.80 -13.52
N VAL A 108 2.12 10.94 -13.63
CA VAL A 108 3.41 11.19 -13.00
C VAL A 108 3.24 12.11 -11.79
N GLU A 109 3.60 11.60 -10.62
CA GLU A 109 3.52 12.33 -9.36
C GLU A 109 4.47 13.53 -9.31
N LEU A 110 3.99 14.64 -8.77
CA LEU A 110 4.77 15.85 -8.55
C LEU A 110 5.06 16.09 -7.07
N PRO A 111 6.23 16.66 -6.74
CA PRO A 111 6.47 17.19 -5.41
C PRO A 111 5.44 18.27 -5.08
N CYS A 112 4.56 17.98 -4.13
CA CYS A 112 3.51 18.89 -3.70
C CYS A 112 3.45 19.02 -2.18
N THR A 113 2.82 20.09 -1.71
CA THR A 113 2.52 20.33 -0.30
C THR A 113 1.00 20.30 -0.11
N VAL A 114 0.52 19.38 0.72
CA VAL A 114 -0.90 19.28 1.10
C VAL A 114 -1.12 20.08 2.38
N ASP A 115 -2.06 21.03 2.33
CA ASP A 115 -2.59 21.74 3.50
C ASP A 115 -3.96 21.16 3.86
N PRO A 116 -4.04 20.28 4.87
CA PRO A 116 -5.29 19.63 5.26
C PRO A 116 -6.24 20.56 6.03
N VAL A 117 -5.82 21.77 6.40
CA VAL A 117 -6.66 22.77 7.09
C VAL A 117 -7.33 23.68 6.06
N ALA A 118 -6.57 24.12 5.06
CA ALA A 118 -7.12 24.88 3.94
C ALA A 118 -7.81 23.98 2.90
N HIS A 119 -7.60 22.66 2.99
CA HIS A 119 -8.03 21.67 2.01
C HIS A 119 -7.50 21.98 0.60
N THR A 120 -6.20 22.26 0.53
CA THR A 120 -5.51 22.59 -0.72
C THR A 120 -4.24 21.77 -0.92
N ILE A 121 -3.83 21.59 -2.17
CA ILE A 121 -2.58 20.98 -2.59
C ILE A 121 -1.87 21.94 -3.51
N THR A 122 -0.61 22.25 -3.21
CA THR A 122 0.20 23.18 -4.00
C THR A 122 1.43 22.50 -4.55
N ALA A 123 1.71 22.66 -5.84
CA ALA A 123 2.90 22.15 -6.51
C ALA A 123 3.55 23.20 -7.40
N SER A 124 4.84 23.02 -7.68
CA SER A 124 5.54 23.81 -8.69
C SER A 124 5.49 23.08 -10.03
N VAL A 125 4.96 23.72 -11.05
CA VAL A 125 4.82 23.16 -12.41
C VAL A 125 5.60 24.01 -13.40
N ALA A 126 6.25 23.38 -14.36
CA ALA A 126 7.08 24.06 -15.36
C ALA A 126 6.55 23.87 -16.79
N HIS A 127 5.42 23.20 -16.94
CA HIS A 127 4.78 22.94 -18.21
C HIS A 127 3.26 22.85 -18.04
N PHE A 128 2.54 22.90 -19.15
CA PHE A 128 1.11 22.66 -19.22
C PHE A 128 0.81 21.27 -19.78
N THR A 129 -0.21 20.66 -19.20
CA THR A 129 -0.79 19.35 -19.51
C THR A 129 -2.03 19.19 -18.60
N THR A 130 -2.62 18.01 -18.57
CA THR A 130 -3.64 17.64 -17.60
C THR A 130 -3.04 17.38 -16.21
N PHE A 131 -3.63 18.00 -15.18
CA PHE A 131 -3.28 17.80 -13.79
C PHE A 131 -4.48 17.30 -12.98
N ALA A 132 -4.23 16.44 -12.00
CA ALA A 132 -5.26 15.95 -11.08
C ALA A 132 -4.67 15.67 -9.69
N ILE A 133 -5.56 15.65 -8.70
CA ILE A 133 -5.24 15.09 -7.38
C ILE A 133 -5.40 13.58 -7.47
N ILE A 134 -4.35 12.86 -7.13
CA ILE A 134 -4.36 11.40 -7.03
C ILE A 134 -4.35 11.01 -5.55
N GLY A 135 -5.37 10.29 -5.15
CA GLY A 135 -5.50 9.68 -3.83
C GLY A 135 -5.03 8.23 -3.86
N THR A 136 -4.07 7.87 -3.03
CA THR A 136 -3.58 6.49 -2.91
C THR A 136 -4.09 5.82 -1.65
N VAL A 137 -4.47 4.55 -1.80
CA VAL A 137 -4.91 3.70 -0.69
C VAL A 137 -3.70 2.87 -0.23
N PRO A 138 -3.33 2.90 1.06
CA PRO A 138 -2.27 2.01 1.55
C PRO A 138 -2.68 0.56 1.32
N PRO A 139 -1.74 -0.32 0.94
CA PRO A 139 -2.02 -1.75 0.94
C PRO A 139 -2.44 -2.18 2.35
N VAL A 140 -3.59 -2.84 2.45
CA VAL A 140 -4.08 -3.38 3.72
C VAL A 140 -3.04 -4.41 4.22
N PRO A 141 -2.50 -4.26 5.44
CA PRO A 141 -1.53 -5.23 5.94
C PRO A 141 -2.18 -6.62 6.04
N PRO A 142 -1.46 -7.70 5.70
CA PRO A 142 -2.01 -9.04 5.83
C PRO A 142 -2.38 -9.31 7.29
N PRO A 143 -3.44 -10.11 7.55
CA PRO A 143 -3.79 -10.48 8.91
C PRO A 143 -2.61 -11.18 9.61
N PRO A 144 -2.44 -10.99 10.94
CA PRO A 144 -1.36 -11.64 11.66
C PRO A 144 -1.48 -13.16 11.55
N PRO A 145 -0.34 -13.89 11.44
CA PRO A 145 -0.38 -15.34 11.33
C PRO A 145 -0.94 -15.97 12.61
N VAL A 146 -1.73 -17.02 12.46
CA VAL A 146 -2.27 -17.78 13.59
C VAL A 146 -1.17 -18.68 14.15
N ALA A 147 -0.68 -18.39 15.35
CA ALA A 147 0.39 -19.16 15.98
C ALA A 147 0.08 -20.67 16.07
N ALA A 148 1.13 -21.50 16.14
CA ALA A 148 1.00 -22.94 16.32
C ALA A 148 0.25 -23.28 17.62
N ALA A 149 -0.69 -24.22 17.54
CA ALA A 149 -1.47 -24.70 18.66
C ALA A 149 -1.53 -26.23 18.59
N PHE A 150 -1.26 -26.94 19.69
CA PHE A 150 -1.09 -28.39 19.66
C PHE A 150 -2.16 -29.09 20.47
N THR A 151 -2.68 -30.18 19.91
CA THR A 151 -3.54 -31.13 20.61
C THR A 151 -2.87 -32.51 20.58
N VAL A 152 -2.97 -33.24 21.69
CA VAL A 152 -2.47 -34.61 21.81
C VAL A 152 -3.65 -35.52 22.01
N SER A 153 -3.74 -36.58 21.20
CA SER A 153 -4.88 -37.50 21.18
C SER A 153 -4.43 -38.93 20.87
N SER A 154 -5.40 -39.84 20.75
CA SER A 154 -5.17 -41.21 20.24
C SER A 154 -4.09 -41.98 21.01
N LEU A 155 -4.10 -41.91 22.35
CA LEU A 155 -3.17 -42.68 23.17
C LEU A 155 -3.36 -44.19 22.92
N GLY A 156 -2.36 -44.82 22.33
CA GLY A 156 -2.26 -46.26 22.11
C GLY A 156 -1.21 -46.86 23.03
N VAL A 157 -1.50 -48.04 23.59
CA VAL A 157 -0.54 -48.84 24.36
C VAL A 157 -0.63 -50.27 23.88
N SER A 158 0.50 -50.87 23.48
CA SER A 158 0.55 -52.23 22.96
C SER A 158 1.87 -52.92 23.28
N PRO A 159 1.86 -54.21 23.67
CA PRO A 159 0.67 -55.04 23.96
C PRO A 159 0.05 -54.71 25.33
N SER A 160 -1.20 -55.17 25.56
CA SER A 160 -1.94 -54.93 26.82
C SER A 160 -1.51 -55.82 27.99
N GLU A 161 -0.79 -56.90 27.71
CA GLU A 161 -0.20 -57.82 28.68
C GLU A 161 1.25 -58.08 28.28
N LEU A 162 2.16 -58.14 29.26
CA LEU A 162 3.60 -58.27 29.06
C LEU A 162 4.18 -59.31 30.00
N ALA A 163 5.09 -60.14 29.50
CA ALA A 163 5.97 -60.93 30.36
C ALA A 163 7.09 -60.03 30.96
N PRO A 164 7.67 -60.39 32.12
CA PRO A 164 8.79 -59.64 32.69
C PRO A 164 9.96 -59.51 31.70
N GLY A 165 10.37 -58.27 31.42
CA GLY A 165 11.45 -57.96 30.49
C GLY A 165 11.01 -57.68 29.05
N GLU A 166 9.71 -57.67 28.74
CA GLU A 166 9.20 -57.28 27.42
C GLU A 166 9.01 -55.74 27.28
N GLU A 167 9.06 -55.27 26.04
CA GLU A 167 8.88 -53.86 25.67
C GLU A 167 7.41 -53.55 25.40
N VAL A 168 6.93 -52.41 25.89
CA VAL A 168 5.63 -51.83 25.54
C VAL A 168 5.82 -50.60 24.67
N ASN A 169 5.04 -50.52 23.61
CA ASN A 169 4.96 -49.36 22.75
C ASN A 169 3.80 -48.47 23.17
N ILE A 170 4.07 -47.18 23.31
CA ILE A 170 3.10 -46.14 23.69
C ILE A 170 3.11 -45.09 22.58
N SER A 171 2.00 -44.95 21.86
CA SER A 171 1.86 -43.99 20.78
C SER A 171 0.84 -42.90 21.10
N VAL A 172 1.06 -41.69 20.58
CA VAL A 172 0.09 -40.59 20.61
C VAL A 172 0.11 -39.84 19.28
N LEU A 173 -1.03 -39.30 18.87
CA LEU A 173 -1.12 -38.40 17.73
C LEU A 173 -1.04 -36.95 18.22
N VAL A 174 -0.03 -36.22 17.77
CA VAL A 174 0.12 -34.78 18.00
C VAL A 174 -0.36 -34.06 16.75
N ALA A 175 -1.37 -33.18 16.87
CA ALA A 175 -1.88 -32.38 15.76
C ALA A 175 -1.64 -30.89 16.01
N ASN A 176 -1.08 -30.20 15.01
CA ASN A 176 -0.96 -28.74 15.01
C ASN A 176 -2.23 -28.13 14.39
N THR A 177 -3.09 -27.58 15.23
CA THR A 177 -4.34 -26.91 14.85
C THR A 177 -4.14 -25.41 14.62
N GLY A 178 -2.91 -24.90 14.74
CA GLY A 178 -2.54 -23.52 14.43
C GLY A 178 -2.23 -23.29 12.95
N GLY A 179 -2.02 -22.02 12.58
CA GLY A 179 -1.73 -21.58 11.22
C GLY A 179 -0.23 -21.52 10.88
N GLU A 180 0.65 -21.72 11.85
CA GLU A 180 2.10 -21.76 11.66
C GLU A 180 2.69 -23.11 12.04
N SER A 181 3.83 -23.47 11.44
CA SER A 181 4.62 -24.60 11.92
C SER A 181 5.17 -24.31 13.31
N GLY A 182 5.16 -25.28 14.20
CA GLY A 182 5.76 -25.13 15.52
C GLY A 182 6.30 -26.44 16.05
N SER A 183 7.02 -26.38 17.17
CA SER A 183 7.47 -27.58 17.88
C SER A 183 6.64 -27.86 19.12
N TYR A 184 6.39 -29.13 19.39
CA TYR A 184 5.78 -29.62 20.61
C TYR A 184 6.66 -30.72 21.21
N THR A 185 6.89 -30.68 22.53
CA THR A 185 7.60 -31.75 23.24
C THR A 185 6.59 -32.67 23.91
N VAL A 186 6.47 -33.89 23.38
CA VAL A 186 5.70 -34.96 24.01
C VAL A 186 6.53 -35.53 25.15
N VAL A 187 5.96 -35.59 26.35
CA VAL A 187 6.64 -36.14 27.53
C VAL A 187 5.89 -37.38 27.99
N LEU A 188 6.54 -38.55 27.90
CA LEU A 188 6.02 -39.78 28.46
C LEU A 188 6.28 -39.81 29.97
N LYS A 189 5.21 -40.00 30.75
CA LYS A 189 5.30 -40.21 32.19
C LYS A 189 4.65 -41.52 32.60
N ILE A 190 5.33 -42.32 33.41
CA ILE A 190 4.79 -43.54 34.03
C ILE A 190 4.74 -43.31 35.53
N ASN A 191 3.57 -43.52 36.16
CA ASN A 191 3.34 -43.24 37.57
C ASN A 191 3.74 -41.81 38.01
N GLY A 192 3.61 -40.84 37.09
CA GLY A 192 3.97 -39.43 37.32
C GLY A 192 5.45 -39.09 37.14
N VAL A 193 6.33 -40.08 36.94
CA VAL A 193 7.77 -39.90 36.69
C VAL A 193 8.02 -39.80 35.19
N LYS A 194 8.87 -38.86 34.75
CA LYS A 194 9.26 -38.71 33.35
C LYS A 194 10.18 -39.87 32.94
N GLU A 195 9.74 -40.64 31.95
CA GLU A 195 10.49 -41.78 31.39
C GLU A 195 11.21 -41.41 30.09
N ALA A 196 10.54 -40.65 29.21
CA ALA A 196 11.08 -40.21 27.94
C ALA A 196 10.42 -38.90 27.48
N GLU A 197 11.05 -38.22 26.52
CA GLU A 197 10.45 -37.09 25.82
C GLU A 197 10.92 -37.05 24.37
N GLU A 198 10.06 -36.59 23.48
CA GLU A 198 10.37 -36.41 22.06
C GLU A 198 9.83 -35.05 21.61
N ARG A 199 10.67 -34.29 20.89
CA ARG A 199 10.28 -33.02 20.30
C ARG A 199 9.97 -33.22 18.82
N VAL A 200 8.74 -32.91 18.43
CA VAL A 200 8.28 -32.93 17.04
C VAL A 200 8.06 -31.51 16.54
N THR A 201 8.34 -31.27 15.26
CA THR A 201 8.00 -30.03 14.56
C THR A 201 6.97 -30.35 13.50
N ILE A 202 5.78 -29.75 13.62
CA ILE A 202 4.62 -30.10 12.80
C ILE A 202 4.15 -28.86 12.05
N ALA A 203 4.00 -28.97 10.73
CA ALA A 203 3.45 -27.92 9.88
C ALA A 203 2.01 -27.56 10.28
N ALA A 204 1.55 -26.37 9.91
CA ALA A 204 0.18 -25.93 10.14
C ALA A 204 -0.83 -26.95 9.59
N GLY A 205 -1.87 -27.25 10.37
CA GLY A 205 -2.93 -28.20 10.02
C GLY A 205 -2.50 -29.67 9.90
N SER A 206 -1.24 -30.01 10.15
CA SER A 206 -0.72 -31.37 10.05
C SER A 206 -0.72 -32.09 11.40
N SER A 207 -0.51 -33.42 11.36
CA SER A 207 -0.35 -34.24 12.55
C SER A 207 0.79 -35.24 12.39
N GLN A 208 1.42 -35.61 13.51
CA GLN A 208 2.47 -36.62 13.57
C GLN A 208 2.20 -37.59 14.73
N GLU A 209 2.33 -38.88 14.44
CA GLU A 209 2.33 -39.91 15.49
C GLU A 209 3.72 -39.96 16.15
N VAL A 210 3.74 -39.98 17.48
CA VAL A 210 4.93 -40.09 18.31
C VAL A 210 4.82 -41.36 19.12
N SER A 211 5.85 -42.20 19.09
CA SER A 211 5.84 -43.51 19.74
C SER A 211 7.08 -43.72 20.61
N PHE A 212 6.85 -44.12 21.86
CA PHE A 212 7.89 -44.49 22.82
C PHE A 212 7.88 -46.00 23.05
N SER A 213 9.05 -46.60 23.22
CA SER A 213 9.18 -48.00 23.65
C SER A 213 9.86 -48.03 25.02
N VAL A 214 9.24 -48.73 25.99
CA VAL A 214 9.74 -48.83 27.36
C VAL A 214 9.70 -50.28 27.83
N THR A 215 10.75 -50.74 28.52
CA THR A 215 10.82 -52.09 29.11
C THR A 215 10.50 -52.03 30.59
N GLN A 216 9.58 -52.86 31.07
CA GLN A 216 9.33 -52.97 32.51
C GLN A 216 10.51 -53.70 33.18
N ARG A 217 11.34 -52.97 33.94
CA ARG A 217 12.32 -53.61 34.83
C ARG A 217 11.58 -54.21 36.01
N GLY A 218 11.55 -55.54 36.09
CA GLY A 218 11.02 -56.24 37.26
C GLY A 218 11.70 -55.75 38.54
N SER A 219 10.90 -55.36 39.53
CA SER A 219 11.33 -55.01 40.88
C SER A 219 11.91 -56.21 41.62
#